data_AF-X6LAI1-F1
#
_entry.id   AF-X6LAI1-F1
#
_cell.length_a   1.000
_cell.length_b   1.000
_cell.length_c   1.000
_cell.angle_alpha   90.00
_cell.angle_beta   90.00
_cell.angle_gamma   90.00
#
_symmetry.space_group_name_H-M   'P 1'
#
loop_
_entity.id
_entity.type
_entity.pdbx_description
1 polymer ?
#
loop_
_entity_poly.entity_id
_entity_poly.type
_entity_poly.pdbx_seq_one_letter_code
_entity_poly.pdbx_strand_id
1 'polypeptide(L)'
;EFNSFHVIWKDLDNTIHKEPLNPYLTTFKNGKQHLQHNLQIRTHFIAGMDELILFRCEFDKCNPAISSKVDELDLLHDIYKHHPHYPIVQVHWEIEGRFMVPYKRIISIERNNLPKSGKLNGEFILSSQKNKFNPLLYECDLHKLKMLEDTINVQLTRNNELQKLFHEVIKNLYLGDLLNEKNVSNLDHANFKQQINYNEKDENGELILNDKILTILNELKILYHDEIHKHMGYPLQLFHICAILLYCGKSCNAEFMMLYTFYISMKKEKKVKWNYI
;
A
#
# COMPACT_ATOMS: atom_id res chain seq x y z
N GLU A 1 -4.04 -31.99 -22.10
CA GLU A 1 -3.85 -30.58 -21.67
C GLU A 1 -5.03 -29.76 -22.20
N PHE A 2 -6.02 -29.44 -21.36
CA PHE A 2 -7.32 -28.95 -21.86
C PHE A 2 -7.52 -27.42 -21.77
N ASN A 3 -6.61 -26.67 -21.15
CA ASN A 3 -6.68 -25.20 -21.06
C ASN A 3 -5.32 -24.58 -21.37
N SER A 4 -4.99 -24.47 -22.66
CA SER A 4 -3.79 -23.77 -23.13
C SER A 4 -4.00 -22.26 -23.35
N PHE A 5 -5.25 -21.80 -23.31
CA PHE A 5 -5.60 -20.39 -23.42
C PHE A 5 -5.41 -19.69 -22.06
N HIS A 6 -4.50 -18.72 -22.04
CA HIS A 6 -4.19 -17.96 -20.83
C HIS A 6 -4.39 -16.48 -21.10
N VAL A 7 -5.08 -15.80 -20.18
CA VAL A 7 -5.11 -14.36 -20.12
C VAL A 7 -3.96 -13.88 -19.25
N ILE A 8 -3.12 -13.03 -19.83
CA ILE A 8 -2.03 -12.35 -19.15
C ILE A 8 -2.48 -10.92 -18.85
N TRP A 9 -2.29 -10.48 -17.62
CA TRP A 9 -2.56 -9.09 -17.21
C TRP A 9 -1.50 -8.62 -16.23
N LYS A 10 -1.35 -7.30 -16.08
CA LYS A 10 -0.40 -6.68 -15.14
C LYS A 10 -1.14 -5.90 -14.07
N ASP A 11 -0.63 -5.94 -12.84
CA ASP A 11 -1.10 -5.07 -11.76
C ASP A 11 -0.34 -3.73 -11.71
N LEU A 12 -0.68 -2.89 -10.73
CA LEU A 12 -0.06 -1.58 -10.50
C LEU A 12 1.45 -1.67 -10.20
N ASP A 13 1.90 -2.81 -9.68
CA ASP A 13 3.31 -3.08 -9.38
C ASP A 13 4.05 -3.68 -10.59
N ASN A 14 3.43 -3.69 -11.77
CA ASN A 14 3.90 -4.35 -12.99
C ASN A 14 4.12 -5.87 -12.84
N THR A 15 3.53 -6.50 -11.83
CA THR A 15 3.59 -7.95 -11.67
C THR A 15 2.69 -8.59 -12.72
N ILE A 16 3.26 -9.57 -13.44
CA ILE A 16 2.55 -10.28 -14.51
C ILE A 16 1.79 -11.46 -13.89
N HIS A 17 0.48 -11.50 -14.13
CA HIS A 17 -0.40 -12.58 -13.71
C HIS A 17 -0.87 -13.37 -14.93
N LYS A 18 -1.08 -14.68 -14.75
CA LYS A 18 -1.56 -15.59 -15.80
C LYS A 18 -2.76 -16.35 -15.28
N GLU A 19 -3.89 -16.22 -15.97
CA GLU A 19 -5.16 -16.83 -15.58
C GLU A 19 -5.65 -17.76 -16.70
N PRO A 20 -5.82 -19.06 -16.45
CA PRO A 20 -6.31 -19.99 -17.46
C PRO A 20 -7.82 -19.81 -17.65
N LEU A 21 -8.26 -19.58 -18.88
CA LEU A 21 -9.69 -19.53 -19.23
C LEU A 21 -10.00 -20.57 -20.30
N ASN A 22 -11.19 -21.16 -20.25
CA ASN A 22 -11.65 -22.03 -21.34
C ASN A 22 -12.35 -21.18 -22.41
N PRO A 23 -11.76 -21.01 -23.60
CA PRO A 23 -12.28 -20.06 -24.58
C PRO A 23 -13.60 -20.53 -25.22
N TYR A 24 -13.91 -21.84 -25.15
CA TYR A 24 -15.14 -22.42 -25.71
C TYR A 24 -16.35 -22.29 -24.77
N LEU A 25 -16.12 -22.05 -23.48
CA LEU A 25 -17.18 -21.96 -22.45
C LEU A 25 -17.29 -20.57 -21.83
N THR A 26 -16.27 -19.74 -22.01
CA THR A 26 -16.17 -18.43 -21.37
C THR A 26 -16.53 -17.36 -22.38
N THR A 27 -17.54 -16.55 -22.07
CA THR A 27 -17.81 -15.30 -22.78
C THR A 27 -16.84 -14.22 -22.34
N PHE A 28 -16.68 -13.17 -23.14
CA PHE A 28 -15.83 -12.05 -22.76
C PHE A 28 -16.26 -11.40 -21.44
N LYS A 29 -17.57 -11.25 -21.22
CA LYS A 29 -18.15 -10.80 -19.94
C LYS A 29 -17.74 -11.68 -18.76
N ASN A 30 -17.88 -13.00 -18.90
CA ASN A 30 -17.57 -13.94 -17.82
C ASN A 30 -16.06 -13.93 -17.53
N GLY A 31 -15.21 -13.84 -18.56
CA GLY A 31 -13.77 -13.67 -18.40
C GLY A 31 -13.41 -12.40 -17.65
N LYS A 32 -14.02 -11.25 -18.01
CA LYS A 32 -13.85 -9.97 -17.30
C LYS A 32 -14.26 -10.08 -15.83
N GLN A 33 -15.42 -10.67 -15.55
CA GLN A 33 -15.92 -10.86 -14.19
C GLN A 33 -15.02 -11.75 -13.34
N HIS A 34 -14.48 -12.81 -13.94
CA HIS A 34 -13.52 -13.69 -13.28
C HIS A 34 -12.25 -12.94 -12.87
N LEU A 35 -11.66 -12.16 -13.79
CA LEU A 35 -10.48 -11.35 -13.51
C LEU A 35 -10.76 -10.26 -12.47
N GLN A 36 -11.91 -9.60 -12.56
CA GLN A 36 -12.37 -8.62 -11.57
C GLN A 36 -12.44 -9.23 -10.17
N HIS A 37 -13.01 -10.43 -10.04
CA HIS A 37 -13.12 -11.13 -8.76
C HIS A 37 -11.75 -11.50 -8.18
N ASN A 38 -10.83 -12.03 -9.01
CA ASN A 38 -9.47 -12.36 -8.58
C ASN A 38 -8.70 -11.10 -8.15
N LEU A 39 -8.83 -10.00 -8.89
CA LEU A 39 -8.27 -8.70 -8.54
C LEU A 39 -8.83 -8.17 -7.22
N GLN A 40 -10.14 -8.29 -6.99
CA GLN A 40 -10.78 -7.85 -5.76
C GLN A 40 -10.27 -8.63 -4.55
N ILE A 41 -10.17 -9.96 -4.64
CA ILE A 41 -9.62 -10.80 -3.56
C ILE A 41 -8.18 -10.39 -3.23
N ARG A 42 -7.34 -10.20 -4.26
CA ARG A 42 -5.94 -9.79 -4.07
C ARG A 42 -5.82 -8.41 -3.44
N THR A 43 -6.59 -7.44 -3.92
CA THR A 43 -6.53 -6.07 -3.40
C THR A 43 -7.06 -5.99 -1.97
N HIS A 44 -8.11 -6.77 -1.66
CA HIS A 44 -8.60 -6.90 -0.30
C HIS A 44 -7.54 -7.50 0.62
N PHE A 45 -6.85 -8.54 0.14
CA PHE A 45 -5.81 -9.20 0.91
C PHE A 45 -4.59 -8.29 1.18
N ILE A 46 -4.12 -7.55 0.16
CA ILE A 46 -2.93 -6.70 0.25
C ILE A 46 -3.21 -5.40 1.01
N ALA A 47 -4.32 -4.73 0.70
CA ALA A 47 -4.57 -3.35 1.11
C ALA A 47 -5.87 -3.16 1.91
N GLY A 48 -6.63 -4.23 2.18
CA GLY A 48 -7.94 -4.14 2.83
C GLY A 48 -9.04 -3.54 1.95
N MET A 49 -8.78 -3.27 0.66
CA MET A 49 -9.71 -2.63 -0.26
C MET A 49 -10.56 -3.67 -1.00
N ASP A 50 -11.87 -3.70 -0.74
CA ASP A 50 -12.81 -4.61 -1.39
C ASP A 50 -13.97 -3.91 -2.12
N GLU A 51 -14.09 -2.58 -2.07
CA GLU A 51 -15.07 -1.84 -2.85
C GLU A 51 -14.50 -1.48 -4.23
N LEU A 52 -15.07 -2.04 -5.30
CA LEU A 52 -14.67 -1.71 -6.66
C LEU A 52 -15.26 -0.36 -7.09
N ILE A 53 -14.39 0.58 -7.46
CA ILE A 53 -14.78 1.89 -8.01
C ILE A 53 -14.85 1.85 -9.53
N LEU A 54 -13.81 1.28 -10.16
CA LEU A 54 -13.68 1.26 -11.62
C LEU A 54 -13.05 -0.06 -12.05
N PHE A 55 -13.65 -0.69 -13.05
CA PHE A 55 -13.06 -1.84 -13.73
C PHE A 55 -13.26 -1.68 -15.23
N ARG A 56 -12.16 -1.52 -15.97
CA ARG A 56 -12.18 -1.30 -17.42
C ARG A 56 -11.13 -2.15 -18.10
N CYS A 57 -11.46 -2.72 -19.24
CA CYS A 57 -10.50 -3.38 -20.13
C CYS A 57 -10.23 -2.45 -21.32
N GLU A 58 -8.97 -2.17 -21.62
CA GLU A 58 -8.54 -1.28 -22.70
C GLU A 58 -8.27 -2.10 -23.97
N PHE A 59 -9.31 -2.27 -24.78
CA PHE A 59 -9.31 -3.21 -25.92
C PHE A 59 -8.21 -2.94 -26.96
N ASP A 60 -7.87 -1.66 -27.16
CA ASP A 60 -6.83 -1.20 -28.06
C ASP A 60 -5.40 -1.54 -27.57
N LYS A 61 -5.24 -1.82 -26.28
CA LYS A 61 -3.97 -2.23 -25.65
C LYS A 61 -3.87 -3.74 -25.38
N CYS A 62 -4.95 -4.48 -25.59
CA CYS A 62 -4.91 -5.95 -25.57
C CYS A 62 -4.02 -6.48 -26.71
N ASN A 63 -3.40 -7.64 -26.50
CA ASN A 63 -2.64 -8.32 -27.53
C ASN A 63 -3.03 -9.81 -27.60
N PRO A 64 -3.70 -10.27 -28.67
CA PRO A 64 -4.15 -9.50 -29.82
C PRO A 64 -5.19 -8.43 -29.48
N ALA A 65 -5.23 -7.35 -30.25
CA ALA A 65 -6.18 -6.26 -30.05
C ALA A 65 -7.62 -6.77 -30.21
N ILE A 66 -8.48 -6.39 -29.28
CA ILE A 66 -9.90 -6.78 -29.31
C ILE A 66 -10.64 -5.71 -30.11
N SER A 67 -11.47 -6.13 -31.07
CA SER A 67 -12.31 -5.19 -31.80
C SER A 67 -13.29 -4.49 -30.85
N SER A 68 -13.44 -3.17 -30.97
CA SER A 68 -14.42 -2.40 -30.18
C SER A 68 -15.88 -2.76 -30.46
N LYS A 69 -16.13 -3.55 -31.51
CA LYS A 69 -17.45 -4.05 -31.89
C LYS A 69 -17.80 -5.41 -31.27
N VAL A 70 -16.91 -6.01 -30.48
CA VAL A 70 -17.15 -7.29 -29.81
C VAL A 70 -18.30 -7.12 -28.81
N ASP A 71 -19.27 -8.02 -28.87
CA ASP A 71 -20.33 -8.10 -27.87
C ASP A 71 -19.74 -8.72 -26.59
N GLU A 72 -20.11 -8.22 -25.42
CA GLU A 72 -19.67 -8.82 -24.16
C GLU A 72 -20.15 -10.28 -24.01
N LEU A 73 -21.21 -10.66 -24.74
CA LEU A 73 -21.74 -12.01 -24.78
C LEU A 73 -20.98 -12.94 -25.75
N ASP A 74 -20.09 -12.42 -26.60
CA ASP A 74 -19.30 -13.24 -27.52
C ASP A 74 -18.39 -14.19 -26.73
N LEU A 75 -18.28 -15.42 -27.21
CA LEU A 75 -17.33 -16.40 -26.67
C LEU A 75 -15.91 -15.93 -26.97
N LEU A 76 -14.99 -16.20 -26.04
CA LEU A 76 -13.57 -15.95 -26.27
C LEU A 76 -13.07 -16.71 -27.51
N HIS A 77 -13.63 -17.89 -27.79
CA HIS A 77 -13.39 -18.62 -29.03
C HIS A 77 -13.70 -17.77 -30.26
N ASP A 78 -14.88 -17.14 -30.33
CA ASP A 78 -15.28 -16.36 -31.50
C ASP A 78 -14.43 -15.12 -31.71
N ILE A 79 -13.94 -14.53 -30.61
CA ILE A 79 -13.04 -13.38 -30.63
C ILE A 79 -11.65 -13.79 -31.13
N TYR A 80 -11.12 -14.92 -30.66
CA TYR A 80 -9.71 -15.28 -30.87
C TYR A 80 -9.45 -16.36 -31.92
N LYS A 81 -10.46 -17.06 -32.46
CA LYS A 81 -10.32 -18.22 -33.37
C LYS A 81 -9.50 -17.96 -34.64
N HIS A 82 -9.40 -16.71 -35.08
CA HIS A 82 -8.65 -16.33 -36.27
C HIS A 82 -7.18 -15.97 -36.00
N HIS A 83 -6.75 -16.01 -34.74
CA HIS A 83 -5.36 -15.72 -34.39
C HIS A 83 -4.45 -16.93 -34.59
N PRO A 84 -3.20 -16.72 -35.01
CA PRO A 84 -2.22 -17.80 -35.13
C PRO A 84 -2.09 -18.60 -33.83
N HIS A 85 -1.98 -19.92 -33.96
CA HIS A 85 -1.80 -20.86 -32.85
C HIS A 85 -2.96 -21.00 -31.86
N TYR A 86 -4.15 -20.46 -32.16
CA TYR A 86 -5.36 -20.75 -31.37
C TYR A 86 -5.67 -22.27 -31.37
N PRO A 87 -6.07 -22.88 -30.22
CA PRO A 87 -6.34 -22.27 -28.91
C PRO A 87 -5.11 -22.15 -28.00
N ILE A 88 -3.93 -22.60 -28.43
CA ILE A 88 -2.65 -22.54 -27.69
C ILE A 88 -2.03 -21.14 -27.85
N VAL A 89 -2.78 -20.11 -27.47
CA VAL A 89 -2.36 -18.71 -27.55
C VAL A 89 -2.42 -18.07 -26.16
N GLN A 90 -1.39 -17.27 -25.85
CA GLN A 90 -1.40 -16.38 -24.69
C GLN A 90 -1.95 -15.03 -25.17
N VAL A 91 -3.05 -14.60 -24.58
CA VAL A 91 -3.64 -13.29 -24.87
C VAL A 91 -3.34 -12.35 -23.71
N HIS A 92 -2.93 -11.14 -24.01
CA HIS A 92 -2.70 -10.08 -23.04
C HIS A 92 -3.95 -9.20 -22.96
N TRP A 93 -4.51 -9.03 -21.77
CA TRP A 93 -5.59 -8.09 -21.50
C TRP A 93 -5.06 -6.95 -20.64
N GLU A 94 -5.22 -5.73 -21.12
CA GLU A 94 -4.92 -4.52 -20.34
C GLU A 94 -6.15 -4.14 -19.52
N ILE A 95 -6.03 -4.18 -18.19
CA ILE A 95 -7.15 -3.96 -17.27
C ILE A 95 -6.80 -2.84 -16.30
N GLU A 96 -7.63 -1.80 -16.26
CA GLU A 96 -7.62 -0.77 -15.21
C GLU A 96 -8.62 -1.15 -14.12
N GLY A 97 -8.10 -1.44 -12.92
CA GLY A 97 -8.88 -1.69 -11.72
C GLY A 97 -8.60 -0.64 -10.64
N ARG A 98 -9.64 0.01 -10.11
CA ARG A 98 -9.54 0.90 -8.94
C ARG A 98 -10.44 0.39 -7.84
N PHE A 99 -9.88 0.23 -6.65
CA PHE A 99 -10.58 -0.24 -5.46
C PHE A 99 -10.42 0.77 -4.32
N MET A 100 -11.30 0.67 -3.34
CA MET A 100 -11.28 1.45 -2.12
C MET A 100 -11.74 0.60 -0.94
N VAL A 101 -11.41 1.04 0.26
CA VAL A 101 -11.96 0.45 1.49
C VAL A 101 -13.43 0.89 1.62
N PRO A 102 -14.39 -0.04 1.77
CA PRO A 102 -15.79 0.30 1.95
C PRO A 102 -15.98 1.30 3.08
N TYR A 103 -16.78 2.35 2.87
CA TYR A 103 -17.06 3.35 3.91
C TYR A 103 -17.58 2.74 5.21
N LYS A 104 -18.29 1.61 5.16
CA LYS A 104 -18.76 0.86 6.35
C LYS A 104 -17.63 0.34 7.24
N ARG A 105 -16.43 0.15 6.68
CA ARG A 105 -15.22 -0.30 7.38
C ARG A 105 -14.31 0.87 7.75
N ILE A 106 -14.55 2.05 7.19
CA ILE A 106 -13.87 3.28 7.61
C ILE A 106 -14.52 3.71 8.92
N ILE A 107 -13.82 3.53 10.05
CA ILE A 107 -14.27 4.07 11.33
C ILE A 107 -14.44 5.58 11.14
N SER A 108 -15.67 6.07 11.30
CA SER A 108 -15.91 7.49 11.43
C SER A 108 -15.14 7.97 12.65
N ILE A 109 -14.05 8.70 12.42
CA ILE A 109 -13.39 9.47 13.47
C ILE A 109 -14.30 10.66 13.76
N GLU A 110 -15.49 10.40 14.32
CA GLU A 110 -16.18 11.42 15.07
C GLU A 110 -15.26 11.73 16.25
N ARG A 111 -14.66 12.91 16.20
CA ARG A 111 -13.65 13.47 17.12
C ARG A 111 -14.18 13.67 18.56
N ASN A 112 -15.09 12.83 19.03
CA ASN A 112 -15.91 13.16 20.17
C ASN A 112 -15.19 13.08 21.51
N ASN A 113 -14.00 12.48 21.63
CA ASN A 113 -13.25 12.47 22.91
C ASN A 113 -11.72 12.39 22.74
N LEU A 114 -11.11 13.23 21.90
CA LEU A 114 -9.67 13.49 22.09
C LEU A 114 -9.53 14.31 23.39
N PRO A 115 -8.82 13.82 24.42
CA PRO A 115 -8.58 14.60 25.62
C PRO A 115 -7.87 15.87 25.21
N LYS A 116 -8.46 17.03 25.54
CA LYS A 116 -7.79 18.32 25.36
C LYS A 116 -6.41 18.20 25.99
N SER A 117 -5.37 18.44 25.21
CA SER A 117 -3.97 18.35 25.61
C SER A 117 -3.72 19.19 26.87
N GLY A 118 -3.84 18.55 28.03
CA GLY A 118 -3.61 19.12 29.34
C GLY A 118 -2.53 18.29 30.01
N LYS A 119 -1.31 18.84 30.04
CA LYS A 119 -0.10 18.40 30.77
C LYS A 119 -0.05 16.90 31.10
N LEU A 120 0.62 16.15 30.22
CA LEU A 120 1.20 14.84 30.48
C LEU A 120 2.04 14.87 31.77
N ASN A 121 1.46 14.35 32.85
CA ASN A 121 2.14 13.82 34.04
C ASN A 121 1.09 12.98 34.80
N GLY A 122 0.96 11.71 34.45
CA GLY A 122 0.06 10.79 35.15
C GLY A 122 0.11 9.38 34.57
N GLU A 123 0.44 8.40 35.42
CA GLU A 123 0.48 6.97 35.12
C GLU A 123 -0.80 6.49 34.43
N PHE A 124 -0.63 5.75 33.33
CA PHE A 124 -1.74 5.12 32.63
C PHE A 124 -2.30 3.95 33.47
N ILE A 125 -3.51 4.10 34.01
CA ILE A 125 -4.30 2.99 34.53
C ILE A 125 -5.07 2.37 33.35
N LEU A 126 -4.67 1.16 32.96
CA LEU A 126 -5.38 0.32 32.01
C LEU A 126 -6.75 -0.09 32.59
N SER A 127 -7.82 0.38 31.94
CA SER A 127 -9.20 -0.01 32.24
C SER A 127 -9.48 -1.44 31.75
N SER A 128 -9.57 -2.37 32.69
CA SER A 128 -9.96 -3.75 32.47
C SER A 128 -11.48 -3.87 32.27
N GLN A 129 -11.97 -3.69 31.05
CA GLN A 129 -13.32 -4.13 30.70
C GLN A 129 -13.26 -4.95 29.41
N LYS A 130 -13.23 -6.28 29.59
CA LYS A 130 -13.25 -7.27 28.52
C LYS A 130 -14.58 -7.18 27.77
N ASN A 131 -14.56 -6.69 26.53
CA ASN A 131 -15.64 -6.96 25.59
C ASN A 131 -15.56 -8.42 25.12
N LYS A 132 -16.69 -9.11 25.21
CA LYS A 132 -16.86 -10.53 24.86
C LYS A 132 -16.73 -10.69 23.34
N PHE A 133 -15.59 -11.19 22.88
CA PHE A 133 -15.31 -11.46 21.47
C PHE A 133 -16.11 -12.68 20.98
N ASN A 134 -16.68 -12.59 19.77
CA ASN A 134 -17.48 -13.63 19.13
C ASN A 134 -16.56 -14.49 18.21
N PRO A 135 -16.40 -15.80 18.45
CA PRO A 135 -15.40 -16.65 17.79
C PRO A 135 -15.91 -17.22 16.47
N LEU A 136 -16.03 -16.36 15.44
CA LEU A 136 -16.26 -16.79 14.05
C LEU A 136 -15.15 -16.26 13.13
N LEU A 137 -13.90 -16.40 13.55
CA LEU A 137 -12.74 -16.30 12.65
C LEU A 137 -12.08 -17.68 12.56
N TYR A 138 -12.05 -18.16 11.32
CA TYR A 138 -11.77 -19.52 10.87
C TYR A 138 -10.33 -19.97 11.19
N GLU A 139 -10.18 -21.17 11.76
CA GLU A 139 -8.89 -21.84 12.08
C GLU A 139 -8.09 -22.28 10.83
N CYS A 140 -8.63 -22.04 9.63
CA CYS A 140 -8.14 -22.63 8.38
C CYS A 140 -7.09 -21.80 7.62
N ASP A 141 -6.65 -20.64 8.15
CA ASP A 141 -5.66 -19.77 7.49
C ASP A 141 -4.34 -19.58 8.26
N LEU A 142 -4.15 -20.24 9.40
CA LEU A 142 -2.89 -20.13 10.17
C LEU A 142 -1.65 -20.58 9.37
N HIS A 143 -1.78 -21.58 8.50
CA HIS A 143 -0.69 -22.01 7.63
C HIS A 143 -0.43 -21.04 6.46
N LYS A 144 -1.46 -20.34 5.97
CA LYS A 144 -1.30 -19.28 4.97
C LYS A 144 -0.67 -18.04 5.60
N LEU A 145 -1.09 -17.68 6.82
CA LEU A 145 -0.51 -16.60 7.61
C LEU A 145 0.98 -16.85 7.90
N LYS A 146 1.39 -18.09 8.14
CA LYS A 146 2.81 -18.43 8.33
C LYS A 146 3.64 -18.29 7.05
N MET A 147 3.13 -18.74 5.90
CA MET A 147 3.80 -18.49 4.61
C MET A 147 3.85 -16.99 4.25
N LEU A 148 2.85 -16.23 4.69
CA LEU A 148 2.80 -14.78 4.55
C LEU A 148 3.73 -14.06 5.52
N GLU A 149 3.86 -14.52 6.77
CA GLU A 149 4.81 -14.01 7.75
C GLU A 149 6.25 -14.20 7.24
N ASP A 150 6.56 -15.36 6.66
CA ASP A 150 7.85 -15.63 6.02
C ASP A 150 8.07 -14.73 4.77
N THR A 151 7.01 -14.44 4.01
CA THR A 151 7.07 -13.51 2.85
C THR A 151 7.20 -12.04 3.30
N ILE A 152 6.53 -11.66 4.37
CA ILE A 152 6.53 -10.32 4.98
C ILE A 152 7.88 -10.05 5.64
N ASN A 153 8.52 -11.04 6.26
CA ASN A 153 9.88 -10.92 6.81
C ASN A 153 10.94 -10.73 5.71
N VAL A 154 10.73 -11.35 4.53
CA VAL A 154 11.54 -11.12 3.31
C VAL A 154 11.23 -9.76 2.64
N GLN A 155 10.02 -9.21 2.81
CA GLN A 155 9.68 -7.84 2.37
C GLN A 155 10.11 -6.76 3.36
N LEU A 156 10.16 -7.05 4.67
CA LEU A 156 10.62 -6.11 5.71
C LEU A 156 12.09 -5.74 5.52
N THR A 157 12.89 -6.65 4.96
CA THR A 157 14.28 -6.41 4.53
C THR A 157 14.38 -5.54 3.26
N ARG A 158 13.26 -5.18 2.63
CA ARG A 158 13.13 -4.30 1.46
C ARG A 158 12.26 -3.06 1.69
N ASN A 159 11.96 -2.68 2.94
CA ASN A 159 11.21 -1.46 3.25
C ASN A 159 12.05 -0.19 3.04
N ASN A 160 12.34 0.11 1.77
CA ASN A 160 12.98 1.34 1.33
C ASN A 160 12.16 2.58 1.73
N GLU A 161 10.83 2.49 1.84
CA GLU A 161 9.98 3.66 2.11
C GLU A 161 10.21 4.27 3.50
N LEU A 162 10.46 3.46 4.54
CA LEU A 162 10.80 3.99 5.87
C LEU A 162 12.18 4.63 5.88
N GLN A 163 13.15 4.02 5.18
CA GLN A 163 14.49 4.59 5.01
C GLN A 163 14.42 5.91 4.25
N LYS A 164 13.72 5.97 3.11
CA LYS A 164 13.50 7.19 2.33
C LYS A 164 12.88 8.30 3.17
N LEU A 165 11.84 7.97 3.95
CA LEU A 165 11.20 8.92 4.86
C LEU A 165 12.21 9.51 5.86
N PHE A 166 13.03 8.67 6.49
CA PHE A 166 14.08 9.17 7.39
C PHE A 166 15.16 9.95 6.66
N HIS A 167 15.51 9.53 5.45
CA HIS A 167 16.46 10.25 4.59
C HIS A 167 16.00 11.68 4.34
N GLU A 168 14.71 11.85 3.99
CA GLU A 168 14.08 13.13 3.76
C GLU A 168 14.02 14.00 5.03
N VAL A 169 13.61 13.42 6.17
CA VAL A 169 13.59 14.11 7.47
C VAL A 169 14.98 14.62 7.85
N ILE A 170 16.03 13.80 7.69
CA ILE A 170 17.42 14.18 7.99
C ILE A 170 17.92 15.25 7.01
N LYS A 171 17.61 15.11 5.71
CA LYS A 171 17.97 16.08 4.66
C LYS A 171 17.40 17.47 4.96
N ASN A 172 16.18 17.53 5.47
CA ASN A 172 15.51 18.77 5.88
C ASN A 172 15.90 19.24 7.30
N LEU A 173 17.02 18.76 7.85
CA LEU A 173 17.57 19.17 9.15
C LEU A 173 16.70 18.83 10.37
N TYR A 174 15.73 17.92 10.23
CA TYR A 174 14.85 17.46 11.32
C TYR A 174 15.35 16.20 12.02
N LEU A 175 16.68 15.99 12.05
CA LEU A 175 17.26 14.82 12.72
C LEU A 175 16.86 14.75 14.21
N GLY A 176 16.69 15.89 14.87
CA GLY A 176 16.25 15.97 16.27
C GLY A 176 14.90 15.28 16.52
N ASP A 177 13.99 15.29 15.55
CA ASP A 177 12.66 14.68 15.67
C ASP A 177 12.68 13.14 15.63
N LEU A 178 13.75 12.57 15.06
CA LEU A 178 13.99 11.12 15.06
C LEU A 178 14.63 10.64 16.37
N LEU A 179 15.04 11.58 17.22
CA LEU A 179 15.78 11.37 18.46
C LEU A 179 14.97 11.75 19.70
N ASN A 180 15.45 11.29 20.85
CA ASN A 180 14.90 11.65 22.15
C ASN A 180 15.62 12.90 22.66
N GLU A 181 14.94 13.74 23.44
CA GLU A 181 15.46 15.01 23.98
C GLU A 181 16.82 14.86 24.68
N LYS A 182 17.03 13.73 25.36
CA LYS A 182 18.30 13.40 26.05
C LYS A 182 19.49 13.25 25.10
N ASN A 183 19.25 12.81 23.86
CA ASN A 183 20.29 12.62 22.85
C ASN A 183 20.56 13.93 22.08
N VAL A 184 19.59 14.83 22.01
CA VAL A 184 19.69 16.10 21.28
C VAL A 184 20.74 17.02 21.90
N SER A 185 20.86 17.06 23.23
CA SER A 185 21.79 17.97 23.93
C SER A 185 23.28 17.63 23.75
N ASN A 186 23.61 16.38 23.42
CA ASN A 186 24.98 15.91 23.19
C ASN A 186 25.25 15.59 21.71
N LEU A 187 24.44 16.13 20.81
CA LEU A 187 24.39 15.66 19.42
C LEU A 187 25.54 16.21 18.57
N ASP A 188 26.62 15.43 18.46
CA ASP A 188 27.55 15.56 17.34
C ASP A 188 26.89 14.97 16.07
N HIS A 189 26.34 15.87 15.25
CA HIS A 189 25.60 15.52 14.04
C HIS A 189 26.44 14.72 13.04
N ALA A 190 27.76 14.94 12.99
CA ALA A 190 28.65 14.24 12.07
C ALA A 190 28.82 12.78 12.49
N ASN A 191 29.09 12.54 13.78
CA ASN A 191 29.18 11.20 14.33
C ASN A 191 27.87 10.43 14.16
N PHE A 192 26.73 11.10 14.36
CA PHE A 192 25.42 10.47 14.19
C PHE A 192 25.18 10.03 12.74
N LYS A 193 25.37 10.94 11.77
CA LYS A 193 25.22 10.63 10.34
C LYS A 193 26.09 9.45 9.93
N GLN A 194 27.30 9.35 10.47
CA GLN A 194 28.19 8.21 10.23
C GLN A 194 27.65 6.91 10.83
N GLN A 195 27.09 6.93 12.04
CA GLN A 195 26.55 5.73 12.70
C GLN A 195 25.34 5.13 11.97
N ILE A 196 24.52 5.97 11.31
CA ILE A 196 23.36 5.51 10.52
C ILE A 196 23.67 5.28 9.04
N ASN A 197 24.95 5.43 8.63
CA ASN A 197 25.38 5.35 7.23
C ASN A 197 24.65 6.35 6.30
N TYR A 198 24.41 7.57 6.76
CA TYR A 198 23.72 8.60 5.98
C TYR A 198 24.63 9.17 4.88
N ASN A 199 24.16 9.12 3.64
CA ASN A 199 24.81 9.74 2.48
C ASN A 199 23.87 10.74 1.80
N GLU A 200 24.17 12.03 1.90
CA GLU A 200 23.33 13.10 1.34
C GLU A 200 23.10 12.99 -0.18
N LYS A 201 24.02 12.35 -0.91
CA LYS A 201 23.93 12.19 -2.37
C LYS A 201 23.11 10.97 -2.80
N ASP A 202 22.74 10.11 -1.86
CA ASP A 202 22.04 8.86 -2.14
C ASP A 202 20.63 8.88 -1.53
N GLU A 203 19.65 9.34 -2.31
CA GLU A 203 18.26 9.43 -1.87
C GLU A 203 17.63 8.06 -1.60
N ASN A 204 18.20 6.99 -2.17
CA ASN A 204 17.78 5.61 -1.92
C ASN A 204 18.79 4.85 -1.04
N GLY A 205 19.68 5.57 -0.35
CA GLY A 205 20.77 4.97 0.40
C GLY A 205 20.30 4.06 1.53
N GLU A 206 21.07 3.00 1.77
CA GLU A 206 20.83 2.07 2.87
C GLU A 206 21.13 2.76 4.22
N LEU A 207 20.08 3.34 4.81
CA LEU A 207 20.12 3.83 6.19
C LEU A 207 20.03 2.66 7.18
N ILE A 208 20.95 2.64 8.14
CA ILE A 208 20.93 1.66 9.21
C ILE A 208 19.84 2.04 10.21
N LEU A 209 18.72 1.31 10.18
CA LEU A 209 17.61 1.48 11.11
C LEU A 209 17.90 0.79 12.45
N ASN A 210 18.53 1.52 13.37
CA ASN A 210 18.85 1.02 14.71
C ASN A 210 18.04 1.79 15.76
N ASP A 211 17.23 1.10 16.55
CA ASP A 211 16.32 1.68 17.55
C ASP A 211 17.02 2.21 18.81
N LYS A 212 18.27 1.81 19.05
CA LYS A 212 19.14 2.43 20.07
C LYS A 212 19.59 3.83 19.66
N ILE A 213 19.67 4.06 18.35
CA ILE A 213 20.16 5.30 17.74
C ILE A 213 18.96 6.19 17.40
N LEU A 214 18.04 5.69 16.59
CA LEU A 214 16.80 6.34 16.15
C LEU A 214 15.66 5.96 17.10
N THR A 215 15.53 6.70 18.20
CA THR A 215 14.57 6.36 19.27
C THR A 215 13.11 6.41 18.83
N ILE A 216 12.78 7.14 17.76
CA ILE A 216 11.45 7.14 17.14
C ILE A 216 11.01 5.73 16.72
N LEU A 217 11.96 4.83 16.41
CA LEU A 217 11.66 3.44 16.08
C LEU A 217 11.03 2.69 17.27
N ASN A 218 11.35 3.07 18.52
CA ASN A 218 10.71 2.48 19.69
C ASN A 218 9.24 2.90 19.81
N GLU A 219 8.95 4.20 19.63
CA GLU A 219 7.58 4.72 19.58
C GLU A 219 6.78 4.04 18.46
N LEU A 220 7.42 3.90 17.30
CA LEU A 220 6.83 3.26 16.13
C LEU A 220 6.51 1.79 16.36
N LYS A 221 7.42 1.03 16.98
CA LYS A 221 7.19 -0.38 17.35
C LYS A 221 6.03 -0.51 18.33
N ILE A 222 5.95 0.35 19.35
CA ILE A 222 4.85 0.35 20.31
C ILE A 222 3.51 0.58 19.58
N LEU A 223 3.44 1.60 18.72
CA LEU A 223 2.23 1.92 17.97
C LEU A 223 1.84 0.88 16.94
N TYR A 224 2.81 0.25 16.29
CA TYR A 224 2.59 -0.86 15.35
C TYR A 224 2.11 -2.14 16.05
N HIS A 225 2.35 -2.30 17.35
CA HIS A 225 1.79 -3.41 18.12
C HIS A 225 0.52 -3.03 18.90
N ASP A 226 0.13 -1.76 18.90
CA ASP A 226 -1.10 -1.28 19.53
C ASP A 226 -2.32 -1.74 18.74
N GLU A 227 -3.37 -2.23 19.39
CA GLU A 227 -4.60 -2.66 18.71
C GLU A 227 -5.36 -1.49 18.04
N ILE A 228 -5.06 -0.23 18.40
CA ILE A 228 -5.73 0.96 17.86
C ILE A 228 -5.68 1.02 16.32
N HIS A 229 -4.53 0.76 15.70
CA HIS A 229 -4.44 0.81 14.24
C HIS A 229 -5.14 -0.39 13.58
N LYS A 230 -5.27 -1.53 14.27
CA LYS A 230 -6.07 -2.67 13.79
C LYS A 230 -7.55 -2.33 13.75
N HIS A 231 -8.01 -1.45 14.62
CA HIS A 231 -9.38 -0.93 14.57
C HIS A 231 -9.61 0.04 13.41
N MET A 232 -8.59 0.67 12.82
CA MET A 232 -8.78 1.65 11.73
C MET A 232 -9.34 1.06 10.42
N GLY A 233 -9.45 -0.28 10.31
CA GLY A 233 -10.07 -0.96 9.18
C GLY A 233 -9.14 -1.18 7.99
N TYR A 234 -7.87 -0.79 8.10
CA TYR A 234 -6.83 -1.05 7.11
C TYR A 234 -5.48 -1.28 7.82
N PRO A 235 -4.66 -2.23 7.36
CA PRO A 235 -3.36 -2.50 7.97
C PRO A 235 -2.38 -1.37 7.64
N LEU A 236 -2.09 -0.52 8.62
CA LEU A 236 -1.04 0.49 8.50
C LEU A 236 0.35 -0.19 8.49
N GLN A 237 1.09 -0.04 7.39
CA GLN A 237 2.50 -0.44 7.35
C GLN A 237 3.35 0.52 8.23
N LEU A 238 4.55 0.06 8.63
CA LEU A 238 5.42 0.79 9.55
C LEU A 238 5.70 2.24 9.11
N PHE A 239 5.98 2.47 7.84
CA PHE A 239 6.25 3.83 7.36
C PHE A 239 5.02 4.74 7.40
N HIS A 240 3.80 4.21 7.24
CA HIS A 240 2.58 5.00 7.37
C HIS A 240 2.39 5.50 8.80
N ILE A 241 2.57 4.61 9.79
CA ILE A 241 2.49 4.98 11.21
C ILE A 241 3.57 6.02 11.53
N CYS A 242 4.77 5.85 10.98
CA CYS A 242 5.87 6.77 11.19
C CYS A 242 5.60 8.16 10.59
N ALA A 243 5.07 8.21 9.36
CA ALA A 243 4.67 9.47 8.72
C ALA A 243 3.60 10.20 9.55
N ILE A 244 2.62 9.47 10.09
CA ILE A 244 1.60 10.04 10.98
C ILE A 244 2.22 10.57 12.27
N LEU A 245 3.17 9.85 12.87
CA LEU A 245 3.90 10.29 14.07
C LEU A 245 4.66 11.59 13.82
N LEU A 246 5.42 11.65 12.73
CA LEU A 246 6.19 12.82 12.31
C LEU A 246 5.27 14.02 12.04
N TYR A 247 4.15 13.79 11.36
CA TYR A 247 3.16 14.83 11.06
C TYR A 247 2.44 15.34 12.32
N CYS A 248 2.02 14.46 13.23
CA CYS A 248 1.19 14.85 14.37
C CYS A 248 2.00 15.33 15.58
N GLY A 249 3.20 14.79 15.80
CA GLY A 249 3.89 14.87 17.09
C GLY A 249 5.26 15.53 17.06
N LYS A 250 5.78 15.92 15.90
CA LYS A 250 7.18 16.36 15.73
C LYS A 250 7.29 17.71 15.03
N SER A 251 8.44 18.37 15.19
CA SER A 251 8.64 19.74 14.68
C SER A 251 8.67 19.83 13.16
N CYS A 252 9.05 18.74 12.48
CA CYS A 252 9.07 18.59 11.03
C CYS A 252 7.70 18.77 10.36
N ASN A 253 6.59 18.74 11.11
CA ASN A 253 5.25 18.99 10.57
C ASN A 253 5.13 20.33 9.82
N ALA A 254 5.85 21.36 10.25
CA ALA A 254 5.80 22.68 9.61
C ALA A 254 6.15 22.62 8.10
N GLU A 255 7.05 21.73 7.69
CA GLU A 255 7.42 21.55 6.29
C GLU A 255 6.49 20.60 5.54
N PHE A 256 5.95 19.57 6.20
CA PHE A 256 4.90 18.73 5.61
C PHE A 256 3.65 19.55 5.24
N MET A 257 3.28 20.54 6.07
CA MET A 257 2.20 21.48 5.77
C MET A 257 2.50 22.37 4.56
N MET A 258 3.75 22.80 4.37
CA MET A 258 4.11 23.60 3.19
C MET A 258 3.99 22.79 1.90
N LEU A 259 4.40 21.52 1.88
CA LEU A 259 4.20 20.63 0.73
C LEU A 259 2.71 20.39 0.43
N TYR A 260 1.88 20.20 1.45
CA TYR A 260 0.44 20.03 1.27
C TYR A 260 -0.24 21.30 0.73
N THR A 261 0.16 22.46 1.24
CA THR A 261 -0.34 23.77 0.78
C THR A 261 0.13 24.06 -0.65
N PHE A 262 1.38 23.72 -0.98
CA PHE A 262 1.94 23.85 -2.34
C PHE A 262 1.28 22.88 -3.32
N TYR A 263 1.00 21.63 -2.91
CA TYR A 263 0.26 20.64 -3.71
C TYR A 263 -1.19 21.08 -3.96
N ILE A 264 -1.87 21.64 -2.96
CA ILE A 264 -3.21 22.24 -3.15
C ILE A 264 -3.16 23.48 -4.04
N SER A 265 -2.11 24.29 -3.97
CA SER A 265 -1.89 25.44 -4.88
C SER A 265 -1.64 24.98 -6.32
N MET A 266 -0.83 23.94 -6.51
CA MET A 266 -0.60 23.29 -7.81
C MET A 266 -1.83 22.57 -8.37
N LYS A 267 -2.80 22.17 -7.52
CA LYS A 267 -4.07 21.62 -8.00
C LYS A 267 -5.04 22.71 -8.45
N LYS A 268 -4.93 23.93 -7.90
CA LYS A 268 -5.66 25.11 -8.37
C LYS A 268 -5.08 25.68 -9.67
N GLU A 269 -3.77 25.53 -9.86
CA GLU A 269 -3.08 25.90 -11.08
C GLU A 269 -2.38 24.68 -11.67
N LYS A 270 -3.03 24.01 -12.63
CA LYS A 270 -2.45 23.66 -13.95
C LYS A 270 -3.31 22.61 -14.69
N LYS A 271 -4.02 23.10 -15.71
CA LYS A 271 -3.89 22.53 -17.07
C LYS A 271 -2.43 22.73 -17.50
N VAL A 272 -1.51 21.83 -17.18
CA VAL A 272 -0.19 21.81 -17.83
C VAL A 272 0.18 20.37 -18.13
N LYS A 273 0.22 20.10 -19.44
CA LYS A 273 0.88 18.96 -20.04
C LYS A 273 2.39 19.11 -19.82
N TRP A 274 3.04 18.03 -19.43
CA TRP A 274 4.47 17.88 -19.64
C TRP A 274 4.68 16.84 -20.74
N ASN A 275 5.21 17.30 -21.87
CA ASN A 275 5.92 16.47 -22.83
C ASN A 275 7.39 16.55 -22.46
N TYR A 276 8.09 15.42 -22.38
CA TYR A 276 9.55 15.40 -22.36
C TYR A 276 10.05 14.87 -23.71
N ILE A 277 10.93 15.65 -24.34
CA ILE A 277 12.10 15.17 -25.09
C ILE A 277 13.26 15.22 -24.11
#